data_AF-A0A3D5SJX3-F1
#
_entry.id   AF-A0A3D5SJX3-F1
#
_cell.length_a   1.000
_cell.length_b   1.000
_cell.length_c   1.000
_cell.angle_alpha   90.00
_cell.angle_beta   90.00
_cell.angle_gamma   90.00
#
_symmetry.space_group_name_H-M   'P 1'
#
loop_
_entity.id
_entity.type
_entity.pdbx_description
1 polymer ?
#
loop_
_entity_poly.entity_id
_entity_poly.type
_entity_poly.pdbx_seq_one_letter_code
_entity_poly.pdbx_strand_id
1 'polypeptide(L)'
;MLQIGSWTDRNKAGFLLDELSKRRDPKLLSQLRSRSLDSLIEMARWRSRGHADFARILLGRIAGIEEIRLQQLVEAGQVDQIIEALK
;
A
#
# COMPACT_ATOMS: atom_id res chain seq x y z
N MET A 1 -6.51 1.99 -12.96
CA MET A 1 -6.18 0.74 -12.23
C MET A 1 -4.68 0.56 -12.28
N LEU A 2 -4.01 0.20 -11.18
CA LEU A 2 -2.53 0.04 -11.08
C LEU A 2 -1.94 -0.99 -12.08
N GLN A 3 -2.79 -1.63 -12.89
CA GLN A 3 -2.52 -2.67 -13.87
C GLN A 3 -2.01 -2.16 -15.24
N ILE A 4 -2.15 -0.86 -15.59
CA ILE A 4 -1.84 -0.37 -16.94
C ILE A 4 -0.51 0.40 -16.99
N GLY A 5 0.52 -0.26 -17.56
CA GLY A 5 1.44 0.27 -18.56
C GLY A 5 2.53 1.29 -18.21
N SER A 6 2.24 2.37 -17.46
CA SER A 6 3.25 3.41 -17.20
C SER A 6 3.50 3.61 -15.71
N TRP A 7 4.77 3.66 -15.33
CA TRP A 7 5.21 3.93 -13.96
C TRP A 7 4.63 5.24 -13.40
N THR A 8 4.48 6.25 -14.25
CA THR A 8 3.92 7.55 -13.90
C THR A 8 2.47 7.44 -13.43
N ASP A 9 1.68 6.57 -14.07
CA ASP A 9 0.29 6.34 -13.69
C ASP A 9 0.19 5.61 -12.34
N ARG A 10 1.15 4.72 -12.03
CA ARG A 10 1.22 4.04 -10.73
C ARG A 10 1.55 5.01 -9.59
N ASN A 11 2.46 5.96 -9.80
CA ASN A 11 2.79 6.96 -8.78
C ASN A 11 1.62 7.91 -8.50
N LYS A 12 1.01 8.47 -9.55
CA LYS A 12 -0.12 9.40 -9.37
C LYS A 12 -1.33 8.71 -8.74
N ALA A 13 -1.63 7.48 -9.16
CA ALA A 13 -2.66 6.67 -8.53
C ALA A 13 -2.30 6.32 -7.08
N GLY A 14 -1.03 6.04 -6.79
CA GLY A 14 -0.52 5.76 -5.45
C GLY A 14 -0.79 6.90 -4.47
N PHE A 15 -0.45 8.14 -4.83
CA PHE A 15 -0.72 9.32 -4.00
C PHE A 15 -2.22 9.54 -3.75
N LEU A 16 -3.05 9.41 -4.78
CA LEU A 16 -4.50 9.54 -4.63
C LEU A 16 -5.08 8.47 -3.69
N LEU A 17 -4.64 7.22 -3.85
CA LEU A 17 -5.12 6.11 -3.04
C LEU A 17 -4.62 6.20 -1.60
N ASP A 18 -3.42 6.69 -1.36
CA ASP A 18 -2.93 6.98 -0.01
C ASP A 18 -3.87 7.99 0.68
N GLU A 19 -4.18 9.12 0.03
CA GLU A 19 -5.08 10.13 0.61
C GLU A 19 -6.49 9.56 0.89
N LEU A 20 -7.08 8.87 -0.10
CA LEU A 20 -8.43 8.31 0.05
C LEU A 20 -8.51 7.22 1.12
N SER A 21 -7.44 6.44 1.30
CA SER A 21 -7.42 5.33 2.27
C SER A 21 -7.17 5.77 3.71
N LYS A 22 -6.79 7.02 3.98
CA LYS A 22 -6.68 7.58 5.35
C LYS A 22 -7.97 7.42 6.16
N ARG A 23 -9.12 7.52 5.49
CA ARG A 23 -10.44 7.34 6.11
C ARG A 23 -10.77 5.87 6.43
N ARG A 24 -9.92 4.93 5.98
CA ARG A 24 -10.08 3.48 6.13
C ARG A 24 -11.46 2.99 5.70
N ASP A 25 -11.98 3.55 4.61
CA ASP A 25 -13.26 3.14 4.04
C ASP A 25 -13.21 1.64 3.69
N PRO A 26 -14.08 0.80 4.28
CA PRO A 26 -14.00 -0.64 4.13
C PRO A 26 -14.27 -1.11 2.69
N LYS A 27 -15.08 -0.35 1.92
CA LYS A 27 -15.37 -0.66 0.52
C LYS A 27 -14.14 -0.40 -0.34
N LEU A 28 -13.45 0.71 -0.14
CA LEU A 28 -12.19 1.01 -0.82
C LEU A 28 -11.12 -0.04 -0.51
N LEU A 29 -10.90 -0.35 0.77
CA LEU A 29 -9.87 -1.31 1.18
C LEU A 29 -10.16 -2.73 0.63
N SER A 30 -11.43 -3.14 0.62
CA SER A 30 -11.85 -4.41 0.01
C SER A 30 -11.62 -4.43 -1.50
N GLN A 31 -11.87 -3.32 -2.20
CA GLN A 31 -11.58 -3.21 -3.65
C GLN A 31 -10.08 -3.28 -3.94
N LEU A 32 -9.25 -2.62 -3.12
CA LEU A 32 -7.79 -2.70 -3.25
C LEU A 32 -7.29 -4.12 -3.00
N ARG A 33 -7.79 -4.79 -1.94
CA ARG A 33 -7.45 -6.19 -1.63
C ARG A 33 -7.85 -7.15 -2.74
N SER A 34 -9.03 -6.98 -3.35
CA SER A 34 -9.51 -7.90 -4.39
C SER A 34 -8.88 -7.69 -5.76
N ARG A 35 -8.43 -6.46 -6.09
CA ARG A 35 -8.02 -6.12 -7.47
C ARG A 35 -6.56 -5.74 -7.62
N SER A 36 -5.88 -5.37 -6.54
CA SER A 36 -4.56 -4.74 -6.59
C SER A 36 -3.57 -5.33 -5.60
N LEU A 37 -3.93 -6.39 -4.85
CA LEU A 37 -3.08 -6.94 -3.79
C LEU A 37 -1.70 -7.37 -4.31
N ASP A 38 -1.64 -8.17 -5.36
CA ASP A 38 -0.38 -8.65 -5.91
C ASP A 38 0.51 -7.50 -6.41
N SER A 39 -0.08 -6.51 -7.08
CA SER A 39 0.65 -5.32 -7.53
C SER A 39 1.14 -4.49 -6.35
N LEU A 40 0.36 -4.35 -5.28
CA LEU A 40 0.78 -3.63 -4.07
C LEU A 40 1.92 -4.38 -3.35
N ILE A 41 1.89 -5.71 -3.30
CA ILE A 41 2.97 -6.55 -2.76
C ILE A 41 4.25 -6.38 -3.57
N GLU A 42 4.16 -6.41 -4.90
CA GLU A 42 5.30 -6.15 -5.79
C GLU A 42 5.90 -4.77 -5.52
N MET A 43 5.06 -3.72 -5.52
CA MET A 43 5.49 -2.33 -5.33
C MET A 43 6.09 -2.08 -3.94
N ALA A 44 5.56 -2.73 -2.90
CA ALA A 44 6.09 -2.60 -1.54
C ALA A 44 7.55 -3.09 -1.42
N ARG A 45 7.96 -4.02 -2.30
CA ARG A 45 9.31 -4.59 -2.38
C ARG A 45 10.27 -3.77 -3.25
N TRP A 46 9.82 -2.69 -3.89
CA TRP A 46 10.71 -1.84 -4.68
C TRP A 46 11.79 -1.19 -3.80
N ARG A 47 13.00 -1.04 -4.38
CA ARG A 47 14.17 -0.50 -3.68
C ARG A 47 14.05 1.00 -3.36
N SER A 48 13.35 1.76 -4.21
CA SER A 48 13.12 3.20 -3.98
C SER A 48 12.01 3.39 -2.95
N ARG A 49 12.36 3.87 -1.75
CA ARG A 49 11.38 4.12 -0.68
C ARG A 49 10.30 5.12 -1.12
N GLY A 50 10.70 6.22 -1.77
CA GLY A 50 9.75 7.22 -2.28
C GLY A 50 8.73 6.69 -3.30
N HIS A 51 8.99 5.53 -3.93
CA HIS A 51 8.05 4.88 -4.85
C HIS A 51 7.39 3.63 -4.24
N ALA A 52 7.82 3.17 -3.07
CA ALA A 52 7.34 1.96 -2.41
C ALA A 52 6.45 2.26 -1.19
N ASP A 53 6.67 3.38 -0.52
CA ASP A 53 6.05 3.68 0.78
C ASP A 53 4.54 3.76 0.71
N PHE A 54 3.98 4.33 -0.37
CA PHE A 54 2.52 4.34 -0.57
C PHE A 54 1.94 2.92 -0.61
N ALA A 55 2.64 1.98 -1.27
CA ALA A 55 2.18 0.59 -1.36
C ALA A 55 2.27 -0.10 0.01
N ARG A 56 3.33 0.16 0.78
CA ARG A 56 3.48 -0.35 2.16
C ARG A 56 2.37 0.17 3.06
N ILE A 57 2.05 1.45 2.98
CA ILE A 57 0.95 2.07 3.73
C ILE A 57 -0.39 1.43 3.33
N LEU A 58 -0.68 1.31 2.04
CA LEU A 58 -1.92 0.69 1.55
C LEU A 58 -2.06 -0.76 2.02
N LEU A 59 -0.99 -1.57 1.95
CA LEU A 59 -0.99 -2.94 2.45
C LEU A 59 -1.26 -3.00 3.95
N GLY A 60 -0.62 -2.14 4.75
CA GLY A 60 -0.85 -2.10 6.19
C GLY A 60 -2.28 -1.70 6.55
N ARG A 61 -2.87 -0.75 5.82
CA ARG A 61 -4.29 -0.38 5.99
C ARG A 61 -5.23 -1.52 5.59
N ILE A 62 -4.92 -2.25 4.50
CA ILE A 62 -5.66 -3.45 4.09
C ILE A 62 -5.55 -4.58 5.13
N ALA A 63 -4.39 -4.73 5.77
CA ALA A 63 -4.14 -5.67 6.87
C ALA A 63 -4.75 -5.22 8.21
N GLY A 64 -5.33 -4.02 8.30
CA GLY A 64 -5.91 -3.49 9.53
C GLY A 64 -4.88 -3.04 10.57
N ILE A 65 -3.61 -2.88 10.22
CA ILE A 65 -2.57 -2.38 11.12
C ILE A 65 -2.94 -0.95 11.55
N GLU A 66 -2.84 -0.64 12.83
CA GLU A 66 -3.08 0.71 13.37
C GLU A 66 -2.12 1.74 12.73
N GLU A 67 -2.56 2.99 12.53
CA GLU A 67 -1.85 3.97 11.69
C GLU A 67 -0.48 4.36 12.25
N ILE A 68 -0.36 4.61 13.56
CA ILE A 68 0.93 4.94 14.19
C ILE A 68 1.90 3.76 14.04
N ARG A 69 1.44 2.54 14.34
CA ARG A 69 2.26 1.33 14.16
C ARG A 69 2.67 1.14 12.71
N LEU A 70 1.76 1.37 11.77
CA LEU A 70 2.04 1.28 10.34
C LEU A 70 3.14 2.25 9.92
N GLN A 71 3.08 3.51 10.34
CA GLN A 71 4.13 4.48 10.01
C GLN A 71 5.49 4.05 10.57
N GLN A 72 5.55 3.54 11.80
CA GLN A 72 6.78 2.98 12.37
C GLN A 72 7.36 1.83 11.53
N LEU A 73 6.52 0.91 11.05
CA LEU A 73 6.95 -0.20 10.20
C LEU A 73 7.50 0.30 8.85
N VAL A 74 6.84 1.29 8.24
CA VAL A 74 7.25 1.90 6.97
C VAL A 74 8.58 2.63 7.11
N GLU A 75 8.73 3.45 8.15
CA GLU A 75 9.96 4.19 8.49
C GLU A 75 11.12 3.25 8.82
N ALA A 76 10.86 2.15 9.54
CA ALA A 76 11.85 1.12 9.84
C ALA A 76 12.16 0.20 8.64
N GLY A 77 11.41 0.29 7.54
CA GLY A 77 11.60 -0.56 6.36
C GLY A 77 11.20 -2.01 6.60
N GLN A 78 10.37 -2.30 7.58
CA GLN A 78 9.92 -3.63 7.98
C GLN A 78 8.78 -4.14 7.07
N VAL A 79 9.07 -4.22 5.76
CA VAL A 79 8.09 -4.56 4.72
C VAL A 79 7.50 -5.96 4.92
N ASP A 80 8.32 -6.93 5.31
CA ASP A 80 7.86 -8.31 5.49
C ASP A 80 6.82 -8.43 6.60
N GLN A 81 6.95 -7.66 7.70
CA GLN A 81 5.94 -7.62 8.76
C GLN A 81 4.60 -7.07 8.26
N ILE A 82 4.62 -6.08 7.35
CA ILE A 82 3.40 -5.53 6.74
C ILE A 82 2.75 -6.58 5.83
N ILE A 83 3.54 -7.31 5.04
CA ILE A 83 3.03 -8.34 4.13
C ILE A 83 2.49 -9.55 4.90
N GLU A 84 3.15 -9.96 5.99
CA GLU A 84 2.72 -11.09 6.82
C GLU A 84 1.37 -10.84 7.50
N ALA A 85 1.10 -9.59 7.88
CA ALA A 85 -0.19 -9.17 8.44
C ALA A 85 -1.38 -9.27 7.47
N LEU A 86 -1.15 -9.56 6.18
CA LEU A 86 -2.22 -9.76 5.20
C LEU A 86 -2.88 -11.15 5.32
N LYS A 87 -2.22 -12.11 5.97
CA LYS A 87 -2.72 -13.48 6.21
C LYS A 87 -3.91 -13.47 7.15
#